data_AF-A0A2M7XHW9-F1
#
_entry.id   AF-A0A2M7XHW9-F1
#
_cell.length_a   1.000
_cell.length_b   1.000
_cell.length_c   1.000
_cell.angle_alpha   90.00
_cell.angle_beta   90.00
_cell.angle_gamma   90.00
#
_symmetry.space_group_name_H-M   'P 1'
#
loop_
_entity.id
_entity.type
_entity.pdbx_description
1 polymer ?
#
loop_
_entity_poly.entity_id
_entity_poly.type
_entity_poly.pdbx_seq_one_letter_code
_entity_poly.pdbx_strand_id
1 'polypeptide(L)'
;MSIDSKRSFSDLPPEVTRFLIDPLAFEQVDTIIENYKLVKEKRQDFLGLANEVVFGTLALADIPKKIQELFNISFEEAKKIAVEFVAHRLLPITDYVGNIEGYIKAWGGNPVDYTKIERVEIRSMQVETFIEDIFNFSPELLSDPSLKHRAISLLALFIKGEKTLDETKDVLERSEKVGGLGMSKEQIETLLTIFEQKKNERQKPFLVSRAHEPIEINSSRTFEPIFPRIPVVPKIPSVSQVNTKEETEEQADIKKQKEELHKHLLTISPIFQPEDGLRILKSKVFDIQGLSSFIAPPEKQKRFLEIVESRLREVRSPLVTKLQLEKSWEEGGLGMNGSFLVDVVRLIEGIFDALQKGETQRLNQEQQTQKEQRQQQEAGRKDLQKKEAEILTKRYIEKTGKVPDQKWISPVAPSLSRTTLNKTSRETIEQAQTQIQDQKVQATIKKDLASKSIPNLSQVPVVKPKLQDVLPPPKLIGPIEELREMRLIDFRRLSKDPSVAITKLHDKIDLLEDEGYVKKIQAIQAWRSSALYRDYILISRALLDGKALKDILQEHSQEMGQTMTEQEFRLIMSLNKSLRF
;
A
#
# COMPACT_ATOMS: atom_id res chain seq x y z
N MET A 1 -6.76 30.92 -30.34
CA MET A 1 -6.27 29.73 -31.08
C MET A 1 -7.48 28.86 -31.36
N SER A 2 -7.75 28.60 -32.65
CA SER A 2 -8.92 27.88 -33.13
C SER A 2 -9.07 26.50 -32.46
N ILE A 3 -10.22 26.29 -31.83
CA ILE A 3 -10.64 25.02 -31.22
C ILE A 3 -11.39 24.25 -32.31
N ASP A 4 -10.69 23.60 -33.23
CA ASP A 4 -11.34 22.82 -34.31
C ASP A 4 -10.63 21.47 -34.55
N SER A 5 -10.20 20.84 -33.46
CA SER A 5 -9.89 19.41 -33.43
C SER A 5 -10.85 18.80 -32.42
N LYS A 6 -11.92 18.15 -32.92
CA LYS A 6 -12.86 17.39 -32.09
C LYS A 6 -12.10 16.21 -31.51
N ARG A 7 -11.83 16.23 -30.19
CA ARG A 7 -11.19 15.11 -29.49
C ARG A 7 -12.05 13.86 -29.62
N SER A 8 -11.41 12.71 -29.79
CA SER A 8 -12.05 11.39 -29.86
C SER A 8 -11.66 10.53 -28.66
N PHE A 9 -12.34 9.40 -28.46
CA PHE A 9 -11.96 8.39 -27.45
C PHE A 9 -10.53 7.87 -27.62
N SER A 10 -9.99 7.91 -28.84
CA SER A 10 -8.62 7.53 -29.17
C SER A 10 -7.56 8.43 -28.51
N ASP A 11 -7.94 9.66 -28.18
CA ASP A 11 -7.03 10.68 -27.62
C ASP A 11 -7.05 10.70 -26.08
N LEU A 12 -7.88 9.86 -25.45
CA LEU A 12 -8.09 9.83 -24.01
C LEU A 12 -7.23 8.75 -23.34
N PRO A 13 -6.75 8.97 -22.10
CA PRO A 13 -6.10 7.94 -21.32
C PRO A 13 -6.99 6.70 -21.19
N PRO A 14 -6.43 5.47 -21.26
CA PRO A 14 -7.22 4.24 -21.25
C PRO A 14 -8.07 4.11 -19.97
N GLU A 15 -7.60 4.65 -18.84
CA GLU A 15 -8.34 4.68 -17.58
C GLU A 15 -9.59 5.58 -17.68
N VAL A 16 -9.46 6.76 -18.28
CA VAL A 16 -10.57 7.70 -18.49
C VAL A 16 -11.56 7.13 -19.51
N THR A 17 -11.07 6.54 -20.60
CA THR A 17 -11.89 5.89 -21.63
C THR A 17 -12.70 4.75 -21.04
N ARG A 18 -12.06 3.87 -20.25
CA ARG A 18 -12.74 2.75 -19.58
C ARG A 18 -13.83 3.24 -18.64
N PHE A 19 -13.57 4.30 -17.87
CA PHE A 19 -14.54 4.89 -16.96
C PHE A 19 -15.72 5.57 -17.68
N LEU A 20 -15.48 6.21 -18.83
CA LEU A 20 -16.56 6.81 -19.62
C LEU A 20 -17.49 5.75 -20.23
N ILE A 21 -16.96 4.59 -20.62
CA ILE A 21 -17.68 3.48 -21.26
C ILE A 21 -18.28 2.51 -20.21
N ASP A 22 -17.96 2.68 -18.93
CA ASP A 22 -18.41 1.80 -17.85
C ASP A 22 -19.94 1.64 -17.82
N PRO A 23 -20.48 0.40 -17.86
CA PRO A 23 -21.90 0.13 -17.70
C PRO A 23 -22.53 0.79 -16.47
N LEU A 24 -21.78 0.97 -15.38
CA LEU A 24 -22.26 1.62 -14.15
C LEU A 24 -22.67 3.09 -14.38
N ALA A 25 -22.12 3.75 -15.42
CA ALA A 25 -22.49 5.10 -15.79
C ALA A 25 -23.99 5.23 -16.12
N PHE A 26 -24.54 4.19 -16.73
CA PHE A 26 -25.94 4.13 -17.12
C PHE A 26 -26.86 4.03 -15.90
N GLU A 27 -26.50 3.22 -14.91
CA GLU A 27 -27.27 3.05 -13.67
C GLU A 27 -27.28 4.32 -12.81
N GLN A 28 -26.13 5.01 -12.74
CA GLN A 28 -26.02 6.29 -12.03
C GLN A 28 -26.89 7.37 -12.67
N VAL A 29 -26.86 7.47 -14.00
CA VAL A 29 -27.70 8.40 -14.76
C VAL A 29 -29.18 8.07 -14.58
N ASP A 30 -29.56 6.79 -14.61
CA ASP A 30 -30.94 6.38 -14.38
C ASP A 30 -31.44 6.78 -12.99
N THR A 31 -30.59 6.59 -11.98
CA THR A 31 -30.90 7.00 -10.60
C THR A 31 -31.18 8.50 -10.51
N ILE A 32 -30.36 9.34 -11.17
CA ILE A 32 -30.57 10.79 -11.20
C ILE A 32 -31.88 11.13 -11.94
N ILE A 33 -32.11 10.51 -13.10
CA ILE A 33 -33.33 10.72 -13.89
C ILE A 33 -34.58 10.35 -13.07
N GLU A 34 -34.53 9.26 -12.31
CA GLU A 34 -35.65 8.82 -11.47
C GLU A 34 -35.86 9.72 -10.24
N ASN A 35 -34.78 10.12 -9.56
CA ASN A 35 -34.84 11.00 -8.39
C ASN A 35 -35.46 12.36 -8.72
N TYR A 36 -35.12 12.92 -9.89
CA TYR A 36 -35.61 14.23 -10.34
C TYR A 36 -36.82 14.14 -11.29
N LYS A 37 -37.36 12.94 -11.52
CA LYS A 37 -38.51 12.69 -12.41
C LYS A 37 -38.32 13.28 -13.82
N LEU A 38 -37.11 13.15 -14.36
CA LEU A 38 -36.74 13.66 -15.68
C LEU A 38 -37.25 12.76 -16.81
N VAL A 39 -37.30 13.30 -18.02
CA VAL A 39 -37.76 12.58 -19.22
C VAL A 39 -36.73 11.52 -19.62
N LYS A 40 -37.10 10.23 -19.53
CA LYS A 40 -36.22 9.09 -19.83
C LYS A 40 -35.68 9.05 -21.27
N GLU A 41 -36.39 9.66 -22.22
CA GLU A 41 -35.99 9.73 -23.64
C GLU A 41 -34.67 10.50 -23.84
N LYS A 42 -34.34 11.43 -22.93
CA LYS A 42 -33.13 12.27 -22.99
C LYS A 42 -31.92 11.67 -22.26
N ARG A 43 -32.01 10.41 -21.84
CA ARG A 43 -30.94 9.68 -21.14
C ARG A 43 -29.61 9.66 -21.91
N GLN A 44 -29.65 9.38 -23.21
CA GLN A 44 -28.43 9.31 -24.02
C GLN A 44 -27.76 10.68 -24.16
N ASP A 45 -28.56 11.73 -24.41
CA ASP A 45 -28.07 13.11 -24.49
C ASP A 45 -27.45 13.54 -23.15
N PHE A 46 -28.08 13.18 -22.03
CA PHE A 46 -27.59 13.50 -20.70
C PHE A 46 -26.29 12.77 -20.33
N LEU A 47 -26.17 11.48 -20.68
CA LEU A 47 -24.92 10.74 -20.54
C LEU A 47 -23.81 11.34 -21.43
N GLY A 48 -24.18 11.82 -22.62
CA GLY A 48 -23.29 12.47 -23.58
C GLY A 48 -22.61 13.74 -23.04
N LEU A 49 -23.21 14.44 -22.07
CA LEU A 49 -22.62 15.64 -21.46
C LEU A 49 -21.24 15.37 -20.85
N ALA A 50 -21.03 14.20 -20.25
CA ALA A 50 -19.72 13.86 -19.68
C ALA A 50 -18.66 13.76 -20.78
N ASN A 51 -19.02 13.17 -21.92
CA ASN A 51 -18.14 13.07 -23.08
C ASN A 51 -17.87 14.45 -23.67
N GLU A 52 -18.88 15.31 -23.80
CA GLU A 52 -18.70 16.68 -24.30
C GLU A 52 -17.74 17.51 -23.42
N VAL A 53 -17.81 17.35 -22.10
CA VAL A 53 -16.90 18.01 -21.17
C VAL A 53 -15.48 17.46 -21.30
N VAL A 54 -15.33 16.13 -21.37
CA VAL A 54 -14.01 15.48 -21.50
C VAL A 54 -13.35 15.79 -22.85
N PHE A 55 -14.15 15.87 -23.92
CA PHE A 55 -13.69 16.29 -25.25
C PHE A 55 -13.43 17.80 -25.35
N GLY A 56 -13.88 18.57 -24.36
CA GLY A 56 -13.71 20.03 -24.30
C GLY A 56 -14.65 20.79 -25.23
N THR A 57 -15.73 20.16 -25.71
CA THR A 57 -16.78 20.84 -26.49
C THR A 57 -17.76 21.60 -25.60
N LEU A 58 -17.86 21.21 -24.32
CA LEU A 58 -18.67 21.88 -23.31
C LEU A 58 -17.80 22.34 -22.14
N ALA A 59 -17.90 23.61 -21.76
CA ALA A 59 -17.24 24.13 -20.57
C ALA A 59 -17.96 23.68 -19.29
N LEU A 60 -17.20 23.38 -18.23
CA LEU A 60 -17.76 22.98 -16.93
C LEU A 60 -18.82 23.97 -16.40
N ALA A 61 -18.59 25.27 -16.58
CA ALA A 61 -19.50 26.33 -16.14
C ALA A 61 -20.87 26.31 -16.83
N ASP A 62 -20.96 25.75 -18.04
CA ASP A 62 -22.17 25.77 -18.86
C ASP A 62 -23.01 24.49 -18.72
N ILE A 63 -22.56 23.51 -17.93
CA ILE A 63 -23.30 22.27 -17.65
C ILE A 63 -24.73 22.54 -17.12
N PRO A 64 -24.96 23.41 -16.12
CA PRO A 64 -26.31 23.68 -15.64
C PRO A 64 -27.22 24.28 -16.72
N LYS A 65 -26.69 25.15 -17.58
CA LYS A 65 -27.47 25.72 -18.70
C LYS A 65 -27.85 24.64 -19.70
N LYS A 66 -26.92 23.73 -20.02
CA LYS A 66 -27.19 22.64 -20.96
C LYS A 66 -28.24 21.66 -20.42
N ILE A 67 -28.20 21.35 -19.12
CA ILE A 67 -29.22 20.53 -18.45
C ILE A 67 -30.58 21.25 -18.46
N GLN A 68 -30.59 22.56 -18.22
CA GLN A 68 -31.80 23.38 -18.29
C GLN A 68 -32.46 23.28 -19.68
N GLU A 69 -31.67 23.40 -20.75
CA GLU A 69 -32.15 23.28 -22.13
C GLU A 69 -32.61 21.86 -22.48
N LEU A 70 -31.89 20.83 -22.03
CA LEU A 70 -32.19 19.44 -22.34
C LEU A 70 -33.51 18.94 -21.72
N PHE A 71 -33.81 19.37 -20.50
CA PHE A 71 -34.99 18.91 -19.75
C PHE A 71 -36.09 19.96 -19.61
N ASN A 72 -35.86 21.19 -20.09
CA ASN A 72 -36.79 22.33 -19.99
C ASN A 72 -37.26 22.61 -18.55
N ILE A 73 -36.30 22.61 -17.61
CA ILE A 73 -36.52 22.81 -16.17
C ILE A 73 -36.04 24.19 -15.70
N SER A 74 -36.26 24.54 -14.44
CA SER A 74 -35.72 25.79 -13.88
C SER A 74 -34.20 25.73 -13.72
N PHE A 75 -33.52 26.88 -13.80
CA PHE A 75 -32.06 26.94 -13.66
C PHE A 75 -31.57 26.49 -12.27
N GLU A 76 -32.36 26.74 -11.22
CA GLU A 76 -32.04 26.30 -9.86
C GLU A 76 -32.14 24.78 -9.69
N GLU A 77 -33.13 24.14 -10.33
CA GLU A 77 -33.22 22.68 -10.39
C GLU A 77 -32.09 22.09 -11.23
N ALA A 78 -31.76 22.73 -12.35
CA ALA A 78 -30.66 22.31 -13.22
C ALA A 78 -29.30 22.37 -12.50
N LYS A 79 -29.06 23.34 -11.60
CA LYS A 79 -27.85 23.38 -10.75
C LYS A 79 -27.75 22.18 -9.82
N LYS A 80 -28.86 21.79 -9.17
CA LYS A 80 -28.87 20.62 -8.26
C LYS A 80 -28.57 19.33 -9.01
N ILE A 81 -29.17 19.16 -10.19
CA ILE A 81 -28.91 18.02 -11.07
C ILE A 81 -27.47 18.06 -11.57
N ALA A 82 -26.94 19.23 -11.92
CA ALA A 82 -25.54 19.39 -12.33
C ALA A 82 -24.58 18.98 -11.22
N VAL A 83 -24.85 19.34 -9.96
CA VAL A 83 -24.05 18.92 -8.81
C VAL A 83 -23.97 17.40 -8.71
N GLU A 84 -25.11 16.71 -8.73
CA GLU A 84 -25.14 15.24 -8.66
C GLU A 84 -24.48 14.59 -9.88
N PHE A 85 -24.77 15.09 -11.07
CA PHE A 85 -24.18 14.60 -12.32
C PHE A 85 -22.66 14.70 -12.29
N VAL A 86 -22.14 15.89 -11.97
CA VAL A 86 -20.70 16.15 -11.94
C VAL A 86 -20.03 15.39 -10.80
N ALA A 87 -20.68 15.25 -9.64
CA ALA A 87 -20.17 14.47 -8.53
C ALA A 87 -20.01 12.98 -8.86
N HIS A 88 -20.96 12.37 -9.58
CA HIS A 88 -20.88 10.95 -9.93
C HIS A 88 -20.06 10.68 -11.20
N ARG A 89 -20.10 11.58 -12.19
CA ARG A 89 -19.53 11.32 -13.52
C ARG A 89 -18.22 12.03 -13.81
N LEU A 90 -17.95 13.18 -13.20
CA LEU A 90 -16.74 13.94 -13.50
C LEU A 90 -15.75 13.96 -12.32
N LEU A 91 -16.24 13.97 -11.08
CA LEU A 91 -15.38 13.96 -9.89
C LEU A 91 -14.38 12.79 -9.87
N PRO A 92 -14.72 11.57 -10.32
CA PRO A 92 -13.74 10.48 -10.40
C PRO A 92 -12.58 10.78 -11.35
N ILE A 93 -12.79 11.61 -12.37
CA ILE A 93 -11.81 12.00 -13.37
C ILE A 93 -11.37 13.47 -13.21
N THR A 94 -11.47 14.00 -11.99
CA THR A 94 -11.13 15.41 -11.69
C THR A 94 -9.70 15.77 -12.07
N ASP A 95 -8.77 14.81 -12.01
CA ASP A 95 -7.36 15.00 -12.39
C ASP A 95 -7.20 15.32 -13.88
N TYR A 96 -8.15 14.89 -14.73
CA TYR A 96 -8.17 15.20 -16.16
C TYR A 96 -9.03 16.41 -16.51
N VAL A 97 -10.19 16.56 -15.86
CA VAL A 97 -11.22 17.54 -16.24
C VAL A 97 -11.02 18.89 -15.55
N GLY A 98 -10.31 18.94 -14.42
CA GLY A 98 -9.97 20.18 -13.70
C GLY A 98 -10.72 20.33 -12.36
N ASN A 99 -10.88 21.56 -11.89
CA ASN A 99 -11.39 21.86 -10.55
C ASN A 99 -12.91 21.69 -10.43
N ILE A 100 -13.36 20.46 -10.29
CA ILE A 100 -14.78 20.10 -10.15
C ILE A 100 -15.34 20.49 -8.78
N GLU A 101 -14.54 20.33 -7.72
CA GLU A 101 -14.96 20.65 -6.35
C GLU A 101 -15.36 22.12 -6.21
N GLY A 102 -14.67 23.03 -6.93
CA GLY A 102 -15.03 24.45 -7.00
C GLY A 102 -16.40 24.68 -7.64
N TYR A 103 -16.73 23.99 -8.73
CA TYR A 103 -18.04 24.10 -9.39
C TYR A 103 -19.17 23.51 -8.54
N ILE A 104 -18.93 22.39 -7.86
CA ILE A 104 -19.90 21.82 -6.91
C ILE A 104 -20.26 22.85 -5.82
N LYS A 105 -19.27 23.54 -5.25
CA LYS A 105 -19.51 24.62 -4.27
C LYS A 105 -20.26 25.79 -4.89
N ALA A 106 -19.86 26.22 -6.09
CA ALA A 106 -20.48 27.36 -6.78
C ALA A 106 -21.96 27.12 -7.11
N TRP A 107 -22.37 25.87 -7.31
CA TRP A 107 -23.75 25.48 -7.59
C TRP A 107 -24.55 25.11 -6.33
N GLY A 108 -23.99 25.30 -5.14
CA GLY A 108 -24.67 25.10 -3.86
C GLY A 108 -24.60 23.67 -3.31
N GLY A 109 -23.74 22.82 -3.87
CA GLY A 109 -23.45 21.48 -3.35
C GLY A 109 -22.29 21.47 -2.35
N ASN A 110 -22.21 20.43 -1.53
CA ASN A 110 -21.09 20.22 -0.61
C ASN A 110 -20.21 19.06 -1.12
N PRO A 111 -18.95 19.31 -1.53
CA PRO A 111 -18.06 18.24 -2.02
C PRO A 111 -17.79 17.14 -1.00
N VAL A 112 -17.91 17.44 0.30
CA VAL A 112 -17.68 16.47 1.40
C VAL A 112 -18.66 15.29 1.32
N ASP A 113 -19.85 15.52 0.80
CA ASP A 113 -20.92 14.51 0.70
C ASP A 113 -20.56 13.41 -0.31
N TYR A 114 -19.63 13.67 -1.22
CA TYR A 114 -19.23 12.79 -2.32
C TYR A 114 -17.84 12.16 -2.14
N THR A 115 -17.26 12.28 -0.94
CA THR A 115 -15.91 11.76 -0.61
C THR A 115 -15.79 10.24 -0.69
N LYS A 116 -16.90 9.51 -0.73
CA LYS A 116 -16.95 8.04 -0.85
C LYS A 116 -16.79 7.53 -2.28
N ILE A 117 -16.85 8.40 -3.29
CA ILE A 117 -16.75 7.99 -4.70
C ILE A 117 -15.28 7.74 -5.04
N GLU A 118 -14.98 6.54 -5.54
CA GLU A 118 -13.62 6.15 -5.93
C GLU A 118 -13.11 7.01 -7.09
N ARG A 119 -11.91 7.60 -6.93
CA ARG A 119 -11.26 8.38 -7.98
C ARG A 119 -10.54 7.47 -8.95
N VAL A 120 -10.63 7.77 -10.24
CA VAL A 120 -9.88 7.10 -11.29
C VAL A 120 -8.45 7.62 -11.23
N GLU A 121 -7.55 6.81 -10.68
CA GLU A 121 -6.12 7.14 -10.64
C GLU A 121 -5.54 7.07 -12.05
N ILE A 122 -5.31 8.23 -12.66
CA ILE A 122 -4.62 8.33 -13.95
C ILE A 122 -3.16 8.02 -13.68
N ARG A 123 -2.64 6.92 -14.23
CA ARG A 123 -1.24 6.55 -14.11
C ARG A 123 -0.38 7.65 -14.74
N SER A 124 0.18 8.52 -13.92
CA SER A 124 1.22 9.45 -14.35
C SER A 124 2.48 8.64 -14.65
N MET A 125 2.72 8.36 -15.93
CA MET A 125 3.97 7.76 -16.35
C MET A 125 5.10 8.72 -15.97
N GLN A 126 6.12 8.19 -15.28
CA GLN A 126 7.28 8.99 -14.91
C GLN A 126 7.95 9.54 -16.18
N VAL A 127 8.50 10.75 -16.09
CA VAL A 127 9.15 11.43 -17.23
C VAL A 127 10.23 10.55 -17.84
N GLU A 128 10.94 9.82 -16.99
CA GLU A 128 12.00 8.89 -17.34
C GLU A 128 11.46 7.69 -18.14
N THR A 129 10.33 7.11 -17.74
CA THR A 129 9.68 5.99 -18.45
C THR A 129 9.13 6.45 -19.81
N PHE A 130 8.63 7.68 -19.92
CA PHE A 130 8.22 8.26 -21.20
C PHE A 130 9.40 8.39 -22.16
N ILE A 131 10.57 8.80 -21.67
CA ILE A 131 11.76 8.93 -22.49
C ILE A 131 12.32 7.55 -22.85
N GLU A 132 12.25 6.57 -21.94
CA GLU A 132 12.60 5.18 -22.23
C GLU A 132 11.73 4.58 -23.35
N ASP A 133 10.42 4.84 -23.35
CA ASP A 133 9.51 4.43 -24.43
C ASP A 133 9.95 4.98 -25.80
N ILE A 134 10.41 6.25 -25.85
CA ILE A 134 10.91 6.87 -27.08
C ILE A 134 12.14 6.10 -27.60
N PHE A 135 13.08 5.77 -26.71
CA PHE A 135 14.27 5.01 -27.10
C PHE A 135 13.99 3.54 -27.42
N ASN A 136 12.94 2.96 -26.84
CA ASN A 136 12.51 1.60 -27.18
C ASN A 136 11.82 1.54 -28.55
N PHE A 137 11.17 2.63 -28.97
CA PHE A 137 10.57 2.75 -30.31
C PHE A 137 11.62 2.96 -31.40
N SER A 138 12.78 3.49 -31.05
CA SER A 138 13.88 3.71 -31.99
C SER A 138 15.21 3.25 -31.39
N PRO A 139 15.43 1.94 -31.30
CA PRO A 139 16.65 1.36 -30.72
C PRO A 139 17.93 1.71 -31.51
N GLU A 140 17.78 2.18 -32.75
CA GLU A 140 18.87 2.60 -33.63
C GLU A 140 19.50 3.95 -33.24
N LEU A 141 18.82 4.76 -32.41
CA LEU A 141 19.30 6.09 -32.01
C LEU A 141 20.44 6.03 -30.99
N LEU A 142 20.42 5.05 -30.06
CA LEU A 142 21.43 4.88 -29.01
C LEU A 142 21.55 3.39 -28.64
N SER A 143 22.65 2.74 -29.03
CA SER A 143 22.92 1.34 -28.68
C SER A 143 23.64 1.16 -27.33
N ASP A 144 24.34 2.19 -26.83
CA ASP A 144 25.05 2.13 -25.54
C ASP A 144 24.11 2.46 -24.35
N PRO A 145 23.95 1.54 -23.37
CA PRO A 145 23.16 1.77 -22.16
C PRO A 145 23.56 3.01 -21.35
N SER A 146 24.85 3.35 -21.32
CA SER A 146 25.38 4.49 -20.56
C SER A 146 24.96 5.83 -21.19
N LEU A 147 25.01 5.89 -22.51
CA LEU A 147 24.55 7.04 -23.29
C LEU A 147 23.02 7.18 -23.20
N LYS A 148 22.29 6.06 -23.20
CA LYS A 148 20.83 6.06 -23.00
C LYS A 148 20.43 6.72 -21.68
N HIS A 149 21.07 6.38 -20.57
CA HIS A 149 20.80 7.02 -19.27
C HIS A 149 21.10 8.52 -19.27
N ARG A 150 22.18 8.95 -19.92
CA ARG A 150 22.53 10.37 -20.04
C ARG A 150 21.51 11.13 -20.89
N ALA A 151 21.08 10.55 -22.01
CA ALA A 151 20.06 11.13 -22.87
C ALA A 151 18.71 11.25 -22.15
N ILE A 152 18.33 10.24 -21.35
CA ILE A 152 17.14 10.29 -20.48
C ILE A 152 17.22 11.46 -19.50
N SER A 153 18.34 11.65 -18.82
CA SER A 153 18.49 12.76 -17.88
C SER A 153 18.41 14.13 -18.57
N LEU A 154 19.02 14.29 -19.75
CA LEU A 154 18.99 15.55 -20.49
C LEU A 154 17.59 15.89 -21.01
N LEU A 155 16.89 14.91 -21.59
CA LEU A 155 15.52 15.09 -22.05
C LEU A 155 14.56 15.32 -20.89
N ALA A 156 14.80 14.72 -19.72
CA ALA A 156 14.01 14.98 -18.52
C ALA A 156 14.15 16.44 -18.05
N LEU A 157 15.36 17.02 -18.08
CA LEU A 157 15.59 18.44 -17.77
C LEU A 157 14.91 19.36 -18.78
N PHE A 158 14.91 19.00 -20.06
CA PHE A 158 14.18 19.73 -21.11
C PHE A 158 12.66 19.69 -20.87
N ILE A 159 12.10 18.52 -20.53
CA ILE A 159 10.66 18.36 -20.24
C ILE A 159 10.25 19.14 -19.00
N LYS A 160 11.10 19.19 -17.97
CA LYS A 160 10.87 19.99 -16.75
C LYS A 160 10.98 21.50 -16.99
N GLY A 161 11.43 21.92 -18.17
CA GLY A 161 11.61 23.34 -18.52
C GLY A 161 12.87 23.97 -17.91
N GLU A 162 13.77 23.15 -17.35
CA GLU A 162 15.04 23.59 -16.77
C GLU A 162 16.11 23.84 -17.84
N LYS A 163 15.88 23.34 -19.07
CA LYS A 163 16.74 23.57 -20.24
C LYS A 163 15.92 24.00 -21.44
N THR A 164 16.47 24.89 -22.24
CA THR A 164 15.88 25.30 -23.52
C THR A 164 16.15 24.26 -24.62
N LEU A 165 15.40 24.36 -25.73
CA LEU A 165 15.59 23.47 -26.89
C LEU A 165 17.01 23.58 -27.44
N ASP A 166 17.52 24.81 -27.59
CA ASP A 166 18.83 25.09 -28.16
C ASP A 166 19.97 24.57 -27.25
N GLU A 167 19.85 24.75 -25.94
CA GLU A 167 20.80 24.18 -24.98
C GLU A 167 20.78 22.65 -24.98
N THR A 168 19.60 22.05 -25.17
CA THR A 168 19.47 20.60 -25.25
C THR A 168 20.12 20.07 -26.52
N LYS A 169 19.88 20.71 -27.67
CA LYS A 169 20.55 20.38 -28.95
C LYS A 169 22.07 20.47 -28.82
N ASP A 170 22.59 21.54 -28.23
CA ASP A 170 24.02 21.75 -28.08
C ASP A 170 24.68 20.66 -27.21
N VAL A 171 24.01 20.21 -26.14
CA VAL A 171 24.54 19.12 -25.29
C VAL A 171 24.44 17.75 -25.98
N LEU A 172 23.40 17.51 -26.79
CA LEU A 172 23.27 16.29 -27.59
C LEU A 172 24.36 16.18 -28.68
N GLU A 173 24.73 17.31 -29.29
CA GLU A 173 25.73 17.38 -30.39
C GLU A 173 27.18 17.26 -29.87
N ARG A 174 27.46 17.74 -28.65
CA ARG A 174 28.80 17.68 -28.04
C ARG A 174 29.35 16.25 -27.98
N SER A 175 30.65 16.10 -28.21
CA SER A 175 31.30 14.77 -28.13
C SER A 175 31.21 14.15 -26.73
N GLU A 176 31.24 12.82 -26.66
CA GLU A 176 31.23 12.06 -25.40
C GLU A 176 32.34 12.48 -24.43
N LYS A 177 33.51 12.86 -24.98
CA LYS A 177 34.69 13.30 -24.21
C LYS A 177 34.47 14.57 -23.39
N VAL A 178 33.54 15.42 -23.80
CA VAL A 178 33.18 16.66 -23.08
C VAL A 178 31.82 16.55 -22.37
N GLY A 179 31.33 15.32 -22.18
CA GLY A 179 30.09 15.05 -21.47
C GLY A 179 28.82 15.16 -22.32
N GLY A 180 28.94 15.28 -23.65
CA GLY A 180 27.80 15.20 -24.56
C GLY A 180 27.48 13.76 -25.02
N LEU A 181 26.68 13.63 -26.07
CA LEU A 181 26.21 12.36 -26.64
C LEU A 181 26.74 12.07 -28.05
N GLY A 182 27.42 13.02 -28.69
CA GLY A 182 28.01 12.86 -30.01
C GLY A 182 27.00 12.56 -31.12
N MET A 183 25.74 12.94 -30.94
CA MET A 183 24.68 12.65 -31.90
C MET A 183 24.84 13.53 -33.15
N SER A 184 24.60 12.95 -34.33
CA SER A 184 24.55 13.74 -35.56
C SER A 184 23.33 14.65 -35.56
N LYS A 185 23.39 15.74 -36.33
CA LYS A 185 22.26 16.66 -36.49
C LYS A 185 21.00 15.96 -36.99
N GLU A 186 21.15 14.96 -37.87
CA GLU A 186 20.05 14.14 -38.37
C GLU A 186 19.42 13.27 -37.28
N GLN A 187 20.23 12.69 -36.40
CA GLN A 187 19.75 11.91 -35.25
C GLN A 187 19.00 12.79 -34.25
N ILE A 188 19.49 14.00 -33.99
CA ILE A 188 18.84 14.97 -33.10
C ILE A 188 17.48 15.40 -33.64
N GLU A 189 17.40 15.75 -34.93
CA GLU A 189 16.12 16.13 -35.55
C GLU A 189 15.13 14.97 -35.58
N THR A 190 15.59 13.74 -35.81
CA THR A 190 14.75 12.53 -35.75
C THR A 190 14.22 12.30 -34.34
N LEU A 191 15.09 12.39 -33.32
CA LEU A 191 14.73 12.27 -31.92
C LEU A 191 13.70 13.33 -31.50
N LEU A 192 13.90 14.58 -31.91
CA LEU A 192 12.99 15.69 -31.60
C LEU A 192 11.66 15.54 -32.32
N THR A 193 11.64 15.03 -33.56
CA THR A 193 10.40 14.76 -34.30
C THR A 193 9.59 13.66 -33.62
N ILE A 194 10.24 12.54 -33.24
CA ILE A 194 9.59 11.45 -32.49
C ILE A 194 9.11 11.95 -31.13
N PHE A 195 9.94 12.78 -30.48
CA PHE A 195 9.61 13.38 -29.21
C PHE A 195 8.39 14.29 -29.33
N GLU A 196 8.31 15.17 -30.34
CA GLU A 196 7.15 16.02 -30.59
C GLU A 196 5.92 15.22 -30.98
N GLN A 197 6.08 14.16 -31.77
CA GLN A 197 4.99 13.25 -32.12
C GLN A 197 4.43 12.55 -30.87
N LYS A 198 5.30 11.95 -30.04
CA LYS A 198 4.91 11.29 -28.78
C LYS A 198 4.41 12.27 -27.73
N LYS A 199 4.96 13.48 -27.71
CA LYS A 199 4.50 14.60 -26.89
C LYS A 199 3.11 15.04 -27.36
N ASN A 200 2.82 15.11 -28.65
CA ASN A 200 1.48 15.45 -29.16
C ASN A 200 0.48 14.31 -28.94
N GLU A 201 0.92 13.05 -28.99
CA GLU A 201 0.13 11.87 -28.62
C GLU A 201 -0.21 11.84 -27.11
N ARG A 202 0.58 12.52 -26.24
CA ARG A 202 0.43 12.45 -24.77
C ARG A 202 0.16 13.78 -24.06
N GLN A 203 0.37 14.93 -24.70
CA GLN A 203 0.11 16.26 -24.12
C GLN A 203 -1.34 16.64 -24.35
N LYS A 204 -2.15 16.31 -23.34
CA LYS A 204 -3.02 17.24 -22.61
C LYS A 204 -3.52 16.53 -21.33
N PRO A 205 -3.10 16.90 -20.09
CA PRO A 205 -2.11 17.91 -19.71
C PRO A 205 -1.04 17.44 -18.69
N PHE A 206 0.21 17.89 -18.89
CA PHE A 206 1.09 18.29 -17.80
C PHE A 206 0.62 19.70 -17.37
N LEU A 207 -0.01 19.83 -16.20
CA LEU A 207 -0.36 21.16 -15.65
C LEU A 207 0.89 21.78 -15.02
N VAL A 208 1.57 22.65 -15.75
CA VAL A 208 2.38 23.71 -15.15
C VAL A 208 1.39 24.77 -14.68
N SER A 209 1.26 24.94 -13.38
CA SER A 209 0.49 26.01 -12.74
C SER A 209 0.94 27.38 -13.26
N ARG A 210 0.19 27.98 -14.20
CA ARG A 210 0.21 29.43 -14.41
C ARG A 210 -0.95 30.03 -13.63
N ALA A 211 -0.61 30.59 -12.47
CA ALA A 211 -1.47 31.54 -11.78
C ALA A 211 -1.57 32.82 -12.64
N HIS A 212 -2.77 33.10 -13.13
CA HIS A 212 -3.19 34.45 -13.48
C HIS A 212 -4.47 34.71 -12.71
N GLU A 213 -4.33 35.33 -11.55
CA GLU A 213 -5.33 36.27 -11.05
C GLU A 213 -4.64 37.63 -10.86
N PRO A 214 -5.30 38.74 -11.25
CA PRO A 214 -4.73 40.07 -11.15
C PRO A 214 -4.72 40.55 -9.69
N ILE A 215 -3.62 41.20 -9.35
CA ILE A 215 -3.38 41.89 -8.08
C ILE A 215 -4.23 43.17 -8.05
N GLU A 216 -5.16 43.27 -7.10
CA GLU A 216 -5.57 44.58 -6.56
C GLU A 216 -4.72 44.88 -5.32
N ILE A 217 -3.94 45.96 -5.44
CA ILE A 217 -3.06 46.50 -4.42
C ILE A 217 -3.92 47.31 -3.44
N ASN A 218 -3.84 47.03 -2.13
CA ASN A 218 -4.01 48.08 -1.13
C ASN A 218 -3.21 47.84 0.16
N SER A 219 -2.08 48.55 0.21
CA SER A 219 -1.52 49.35 1.32
C SER A 219 -1.52 48.81 2.77
N SER A 220 -0.28 48.56 3.21
CA SER A 220 0.36 49.05 4.46
C SER A 220 -0.24 48.67 5.82
N ARG A 221 0.44 47.75 6.53
CA ARG A 221 0.72 47.87 7.97
C ARG A 221 2.11 47.33 8.30
N THR A 222 2.98 48.24 8.71
CA THR A 222 4.24 48.00 9.41
C THR A 222 3.97 47.45 10.81
N PHE A 223 4.60 46.34 11.17
CA PHE A 223 4.73 45.90 12.56
C PHE A 223 6.21 45.76 12.92
N GLU A 224 6.60 46.48 13.97
CA GLU A 224 7.91 46.40 14.61
C GLU A 224 8.11 45.07 15.34
N PRO A 225 9.34 44.53 15.42
CA PRO A 225 9.61 43.32 16.18
C PRO A 225 9.91 43.63 17.65
N ILE A 226 9.11 43.05 18.55
CA ILE A 226 9.38 43.00 19.99
C ILE A 226 10.13 41.69 20.29
N PHE A 227 11.41 41.79 20.63
CA PHE A 227 12.17 40.67 21.20
C PHE A 227 12.09 40.70 22.74
N PRO A 228 11.67 39.61 23.41
CA PRO A 228 11.96 39.42 24.82
C PRO A 228 13.28 38.66 25.02
N ARG A 229 14.06 39.17 25.98
CA ARG A 229 15.37 38.69 26.42
C ARG A 229 15.30 37.30 27.05
N ILE A 230 16.24 36.43 26.70
CA ILE A 230 16.48 35.15 27.38
C ILE A 230 17.36 35.39 28.62
N PRO A 231 16.97 34.91 29.82
CA PRO A 231 17.85 34.91 30.98
C PRO A 231 18.83 33.72 30.95
N VAL A 232 20.07 34.02 31.31
CA VAL A 232 21.20 33.10 31.49
C VAL A 232 21.02 32.28 32.76
N VAL A 233 21.19 30.95 32.70
CA VAL A 233 21.35 30.07 33.87
C VAL A 233 22.50 29.07 33.62
N PRO A 234 23.29 28.70 34.65
CA PRO A 234 24.69 28.28 34.51
C PRO A 234 24.92 26.76 34.49
N LYS A 235 26.16 26.40 34.10
CA LYS A 235 26.77 25.06 34.14
C LYS A 235 26.83 24.49 35.58
N ILE A 236 26.74 23.16 35.73
CA ILE A 236 27.77 22.16 36.18
C ILE A 236 26.97 20.95 36.78
N PRO A 237 27.46 19.70 37.02
CA PRO A 237 28.47 18.81 36.39
C PRO A 237 27.91 17.43 35.95
N SER A 238 28.76 16.69 35.23
CA SER A 238 28.81 15.23 35.06
C SER A 238 28.69 14.40 36.34
N VAL A 239 28.13 13.18 36.28
CA VAL A 239 28.65 11.93 36.91
C VAL A 239 27.84 10.69 36.47
N SER A 240 28.62 9.67 36.08
CA SER A 240 28.45 8.20 36.13
C SER A 240 27.53 7.38 35.21
N GLN A 241 28.23 6.46 34.55
CA GLN A 241 27.82 5.27 33.81
C GLN A 241 27.19 4.21 34.72
N VAL A 242 26.20 3.47 34.20
CA VAL A 242 25.81 2.14 34.69
C VAL A 242 25.76 1.18 33.50
N ASN A 243 26.47 0.05 33.65
CA ASN A 243 26.66 -1.05 32.71
C ASN A 243 25.34 -1.72 32.28
N THR A 244 25.20 -1.99 30.98
CA THR A 244 24.24 -2.94 30.39
C THR A 244 24.98 -4.22 30.02
N LYS A 245 24.64 -5.34 30.67
CA LYS A 245 25.16 -6.70 30.38
C LYS A 245 24.05 -7.67 29.93
N GLU A 246 22.86 -7.16 29.59
CA GLU A 246 21.69 -7.98 29.24
C GLU A 246 21.49 -8.19 27.73
N GLU A 247 22.24 -7.52 26.85
CA GLU A 247 22.01 -7.59 25.39
C GLU A 247 22.58 -8.84 24.69
N THR A 248 23.35 -9.69 25.39
CA THR A 248 24.12 -10.77 24.74
C THR A 248 23.41 -12.13 24.66
N GLU A 249 22.39 -12.41 25.49
CA GLU A 249 21.71 -13.73 25.46
C GLU A 249 20.53 -13.76 24.48
N GLU A 250 19.75 -12.67 24.37
CA GLU A 250 18.58 -12.61 23.49
C GLU A 250 18.98 -12.59 21.99
N GLN A 251 20.15 -12.02 21.68
CA GLN A 251 20.73 -12.05 20.33
C GLN A 251 21.26 -13.43 19.94
N ALA A 252 21.66 -14.26 20.90
CA ALA A 252 22.15 -15.61 20.65
C ALA A 252 21.01 -16.58 20.30
N ASP A 253 19.86 -16.45 20.96
CA ASP A 253 18.67 -17.28 20.68
C ASP A 253 18.01 -16.94 19.34
N ILE A 254 17.97 -15.64 18.97
CA ILE A 254 17.47 -15.21 17.65
C ILE A 254 18.40 -15.70 16.52
N LYS A 255 19.72 -15.73 16.76
CA LYS A 255 20.70 -16.24 15.79
C LYS A 255 20.55 -17.75 15.59
N LYS A 256 20.33 -18.51 16.67
CA LYS A 256 20.06 -19.96 16.63
C LYS A 256 18.77 -20.30 15.88
N GLN A 257 17.70 -19.53 16.11
CA GLN A 257 16.44 -19.69 15.40
C GLN A 257 16.55 -19.33 13.91
N LYS A 258 17.32 -18.28 13.56
CA LYS A 258 17.61 -17.95 12.16
C LYS A 258 18.48 -19.01 11.47
N GLU A 259 19.45 -19.59 12.18
CA GLU A 259 20.26 -20.70 11.66
C GLU A 259 19.44 -21.97 11.45
N GLU A 260 18.53 -22.31 12.35
CA GLU A 260 17.59 -23.45 12.17
C GLU A 260 16.60 -23.20 11.02
N LEU A 261 16.08 -21.98 10.89
CA LEU A 261 15.21 -21.59 9.78
C LEU A 261 15.95 -21.63 8.44
N HIS A 262 17.22 -21.18 8.40
CA HIS A 262 18.05 -21.21 7.20
C HIS A 262 18.49 -22.64 6.84
N LYS A 263 18.72 -23.50 7.85
CA LYS A 263 18.92 -24.94 7.65
C LYS A 263 17.66 -25.59 7.09
N HIS A 264 16.47 -25.21 7.55
CA HIS A 264 15.20 -25.71 7.01
C HIS A 264 14.95 -25.23 5.58
N LEU A 265 15.21 -23.96 5.24
CA LEU A 265 15.10 -23.44 3.87
C LEU A 265 16.09 -24.07 2.89
N LEU A 266 17.31 -24.39 3.33
CA LEU A 266 18.30 -25.13 2.54
C LEU A 266 17.97 -26.64 2.43
N THR A 267 17.06 -27.15 3.24
CA THR A 267 16.60 -28.56 3.22
C THR A 267 15.28 -28.72 2.42
N ILE A 268 14.65 -27.65 1.95
CA ILE A 268 13.57 -27.72 0.94
C ILE A 268 14.19 -27.85 -0.46
N SER A 269 14.92 -28.93 -0.63
CA SER A 269 15.11 -29.65 -1.88
C SER A 269 15.22 -31.09 -1.43
N PRO A 270 14.09 -31.82 -1.47
CA PRO A 270 13.82 -32.57 -2.69
C PRO A 270 12.32 -32.78 -2.93
N ILE A 271 11.71 -32.04 -3.87
CA ILE A 271 10.34 -32.36 -4.31
C ILE A 271 10.29 -32.44 -5.83
N PHE A 272 11.08 -33.37 -6.37
CA PHE A 272 10.64 -34.18 -7.50
C PHE A 272 11.57 -35.40 -7.58
N GLN A 273 11.05 -36.58 -7.25
CA GLN A 273 11.65 -37.80 -7.78
C GLN A 273 11.34 -37.77 -9.29
N PRO A 274 12.35 -37.71 -10.18
CA PRO A 274 12.16 -37.61 -11.64
C PRO A 274 11.20 -38.68 -12.21
N GLU A 275 11.10 -39.80 -11.49
CA GLU A 275 10.31 -40.98 -11.79
C GLU A 275 8.79 -40.72 -11.91
N ASP A 276 8.21 -39.84 -11.07
CA ASP A 276 6.75 -39.65 -11.01
C ASP A 276 6.21 -38.78 -12.16
N GLY A 277 6.95 -37.73 -12.53
CA GLY A 277 6.67 -36.93 -13.73
C GLY A 277 6.90 -37.72 -14.99
N LEU A 278 7.97 -38.52 -15.05
CA LEU A 278 8.23 -39.42 -16.17
C LEU A 278 7.12 -40.46 -16.34
N ARG A 279 6.52 -40.95 -15.25
CA ARG A 279 5.43 -41.94 -15.31
C ARG A 279 4.12 -41.33 -15.81
N ILE A 280 3.81 -40.09 -15.42
CA ILE A 280 2.64 -39.33 -15.91
C ILE A 280 2.85 -38.87 -17.37
N LEU A 281 4.08 -38.49 -17.73
CA LEU A 281 4.43 -38.22 -19.13
C LEU A 281 4.32 -39.50 -19.95
N LYS A 282 4.91 -40.62 -19.52
CA LYS A 282 4.83 -41.92 -20.21
C LYS A 282 3.43 -42.50 -20.30
N SER A 283 2.45 -42.03 -19.52
CA SER A 283 1.05 -42.48 -19.68
C SER A 283 0.23 -41.56 -20.59
N LYS A 284 0.53 -40.25 -20.64
CA LYS A 284 -0.24 -39.26 -21.43
C LYS A 284 0.40 -38.86 -22.77
N VAL A 285 1.73 -38.96 -22.90
CA VAL A 285 2.48 -38.64 -24.14
C VAL A 285 2.18 -39.63 -25.27
N PHE A 286 1.60 -40.80 -24.96
CA PHE A 286 1.18 -41.75 -26.00
C PHE A 286 -0.20 -41.44 -26.62
N ASP A 287 -0.93 -40.44 -26.12
CA ASP A 287 -2.26 -40.10 -26.65
C ASP A 287 -2.20 -39.22 -27.91
N ILE A 288 -1.05 -38.62 -28.23
CA ILE A 288 -0.87 -37.83 -29.45
C ILE A 288 -0.47 -38.77 -30.60
N GLN A 289 -1.35 -38.92 -31.59
CA GLN A 289 -1.07 -39.71 -32.80
C GLN A 289 0.23 -39.23 -33.48
N GLY A 290 1.19 -40.15 -33.62
CA GLY A 290 2.48 -39.89 -34.28
C GLY A 290 3.61 -39.43 -33.36
N LEU A 291 3.33 -39.07 -32.10
CA LEU A 291 4.38 -38.65 -31.14
C LEU A 291 5.29 -39.81 -30.73
N SER A 292 4.72 -41.01 -30.58
CA SER A 292 5.46 -42.25 -30.32
C SER A 292 6.42 -42.60 -31.46
N SER A 293 5.99 -42.44 -32.71
CA SER A 293 6.83 -42.70 -33.89
C SER A 293 7.91 -41.64 -34.11
N PHE A 294 7.62 -40.36 -33.79
CA PHE A 294 8.56 -39.26 -33.95
C PHE A 294 9.70 -39.30 -32.91
N ILE A 295 9.37 -39.70 -31.69
CA ILE A 295 10.29 -39.75 -30.55
C ILE A 295 10.92 -41.15 -30.38
N ALA A 296 10.55 -42.12 -31.23
CA ALA A 296 11.04 -43.50 -31.17
C ALA A 296 12.57 -43.66 -31.04
N PRO A 297 13.42 -42.82 -31.66
CA PRO A 297 14.86 -42.91 -31.44
C PRO A 297 15.22 -42.57 -29.98
N PRO A 298 16.03 -43.41 -29.29
CA PRO A 298 16.33 -43.24 -27.87
C PRO A 298 16.98 -41.88 -27.54
N GLU A 299 17.74 -41.32 -28.49
CA GLU A 299 18.35 -40.00 -28.36
C GLU A 299 17.34 -38.85 -28.37
N LYS A 300 16.32 -38.93 -29.25
CA LYS A 300 15.23 -37.95 -29.32
C LYS A 300 14.33 -38.03 -28.09
N GLN A 301 14.09 -39.25 -27.61
CA GLN A 301 13.35 -39.49 -26.37
C GLN A 301 14.03 -38.85 -25.16
N LYS A 302 15.34 -39.05 -25.01
CA LYS A 302 16.10 -38.46 -23.91
C LYS A 302 16.05 -36.94 -23.92
N ARG A 303 16.28 -36.30 -25.08
CA ARG A 303 16.21 -34.82 -25.18
C ARG A 303 14.81 -34.26 -24.97
N PHE A 304 13.78 -34.93 -25.47
CA PHE A 304 12.40 -34.55 -25.21
C PHE A 304 12.09 -34.57 -23.71
N LEU A 305 12.51 -35.63 -23.01
CA LEU A 305 12.35 -35.73 -21.58
C LEU A 305 13.10 -34.62 -20.82
N GLU A 306 14.34 -34.29 -21.21
CA GLU A 306 15.12 -33.20 -20.58
C GLU A 306 14.48 -31.82 -20.80
N ILE A 307 13.87 -31.59 -21.97
CA ILE A 307 13.16 -30.34 -22.29
C ILE A 307 11.90 -30.23 -21.42
N VAL A 308 11.11 -31.30 -21.35
CA VAL A 308 9.88 -31.32 -20.56
C VAL A 308 10.16 -31.28 -19.06
N GLU A 309 11.16 -32.01 -18.57
CA GLU A 309 11.57 -31.99 -17.17
C GLU A 309 11.98 -30.59 -16.73
N SER A 310 12.79 -29.90 -17.54
CA SER A 310 13.18 -28.53 -17.24
C SER A 310 12.00 -27.55 -17.26
N ARG A 311 10.95 -27.81 -18.05
CA ARG A 311 9.72 -27.00 -18.02
C ARG A 311 8.89 -27.30 -16.76
N LEU A 312 8.75 -28.58 -16.40
CA LEU A 312 8.03 -28.99 -15.18
C LEU A 312 8.72 -28.54 -13.89
N ARG A 313 10.04 -28.37 -13.90
CA ARG A 313 10.83 -27.77 -12.80
C ARG A 313 10.86 -26.23 -12.82
N GLU A 314 10.07 -25.59 -13.69
CA GLU A 314 10.03 -24.12 -13.88
C GLU A 314 11.35 -23.45 -14.29
N VAL A 315 12.37 -24.23 -14.67
CA VAL A 315 13.65 -23.69 -15.15
C VAL A 315 13.51 -23.04 -16.54
N ARG A 316 12.45 -23.39 -17.30
CA ARG A 316 12.15 -22.84 -18.63
C ARG A 316 10.72 -22.31 -18.71
N SER A 317 10.54 -21.21 -19.45
CA SER A 317 9.23 -20.62 -19.75
C SER A 317 8.51 -21.36 -20.90
N PRO A 318 7.17 -21.18 -21.07
CA PRO A 318 6.40 -21.82 -22.14
C PRO A 318 6.95 -21.47 -23.53
N LEU A 319 7.31 -20.21 -23.75
CA LEU A 319 7.83 -19.72 -25.03
C LEU A 319 9.21 -20.31 -25.33
N VAL A 320 10.09 -20.39 -24.34
CA VAL A 320 11.41 -20.99 -24.48
C VAL A 320 11.30 -22.50 -24.75
N THR A 321 10.35 -23.17 -24.09
CA THR A 321 10.06 -24.58 -24.31
C THR A 321 9.58 -24.82 -25.73
N LYS A 322 8.64 -24.00 -26.22
CA LYS A 322 8.16 -24.06 -27.61
C LYS A 322 9.30 -23.88 -28.61
N LEU A 323 10.11 -22.83 -28.45
CA LEU A 323 11.25 -22.56 -29.34
C LEU A 323 12.27 -23.70 -29.34
N GLN A 324 12.51 -24.33 -28.19
CA GLN A 324 13.46 -25.44 -28.08
C GLN A 324 12.92 -26.74 -28.72
N LEU A 325 11.61 -26.97 -28.66
CA LEU A 325 10.97 -28.07 -29.38
C LEU A 325 10.99 -27.85 -30.91
N GLU A 326 10.90 -26.58 -31.34
CA GLU A 326 10.88 -26.17 -32.76
C GLU A 326 12.26 -26.22 -33.44
N LYS A 327 13.34 -25.89 -32.72
CA LYS A 327 14.72 -25.93 -33.24
C LYS A 327 15.08 -27.27 -33.86
N SER A 328 15.94 -27.26 -34.88
CA SER A 328 16.40 -28.49 -35.54
C SER A 328 17.21 -29.37 -34.59
N TRP A 329 17.39 -30.64 -34.99
CA TRP A 329 18.20 -31.58 -34.21
C TRP A 329 19.67 -31.15 -34.11
N GLU A 330 20.21 -30.55 -35.18
CA GLU A 330 21.59 -30.05 -35.21
C GLU A 330 21.78 -28.85 -34.26
N GLU A 331 20.73 -28.05 -34.06
CA GLU A 331 20.72 -26.88 -33.16
C GLU A 331 20.32 -27.22 -31.71
N GLY A 332 20.25 -28.51 -31.38
CA GLY A 332 19.92 -29.00 -30.03
C GLY A 332 18.43 -28.99 -29.69
N GLY A 333 17.54 -28.85 -30.69
CA GLY A 333 16.10 -29.02 -30.55
C GLY A 333 15.59 -30.38 -31.02
N LEU A 334 14.29 -30.46 -31.32
CA LEU A 334 13.60 -31.68 -31.75
C LEU A 334 13.00 -31.60 -33.16
N GLY A 335 12.98 -30.42 -33.78
CA GLY A 335 12.45 -30.18 -35.12
C GLY A 335 10.93 -30.36 -35.21
N MET A 336 10.21 -30.07 -34.13
CA MET A 336 8.75 -30.18 -34.10
C MET A 336 8.11 -28.94 -34.70
N ASN A 337 7.31 -29.11 -35.75
CA ASN A 337 6.71 -27.99 -36.48
C ASN A 337 5.18 -28.12 -36.55
N GLY A 338 4.51 -26.99 -36.80
CA GLY A 338 3.08 -26.95 -37.15
C GLY A 338 2.12 -27.34 -36.01
N SER A 339 1.01 -28.01 -36.35
CA SER A 339 -0.03 -28.41 -35.40
C SER A 339 0.49 -29.37 -34.31
N PHE A 340 1.44 -30.23 -34.68
CA PHE A 340 2.05 -31.19 -33.78
C PHE A 340 2.77 -30.53 -32.60
N LEU A 341 3.51 -29.44 -32.85
CA LEU A 341 4.17 -28.66 -31.79
C LEU A 341 3.14 -28.05 -30.83
N VAL A 342 2.03 -27.53 -31.36
CA VAL A 342 0.99 -26.89 -30.56
C VAL A 342 0.32 -27.90 -29.63
N ASP A 343 0.03 -29.11 -30.11
CA ASP A 343 -0.59 -30.17 -29.32
C ASP A 343 0.34 -30.66 -28.20
N VAL A 344 1.63 -30.80 -28.49
CA VAL A 344 2.65 -31.20 -27.51
C VAL A 344 2.82 -30.13 -26.43
N VAL A 345 2.93 -28.84 -26.80
CA VAL A 345 3.03 -27.74 -25.84
C VAL A 345 1.78 -27.66 -24.98
N ARG A 346 0.58 -27.81 -25.56
CA ARG A 346 -0.68 -27.81 -24.82
C ARG A 346 -0.74 -28.93 -23.78
N LEU A 347 -0.23 -30.12 -24.11
CA LEU A 347 -0.17 -31.25 -23.19
C LEU A 347 0.80 -30.97 -22.03
N ILE A 348 1.98 -30.41 -22.32
CA ILE A 348 2.98 -30.06 -21.30
C ILE A 348 2.40 -29.02 -20.32
N GLU A 349 1.78 -27.95 -20.82
CA GLU A 349 1.16 -26.93 -19.97
C GLU A 349 -0.03 -27.47 -19.17
N GLY A 350 -0.85 -28.34 -19.75
CA GLY A 350 -1.94 -28.98 -19.02
C GLY A 350 -1.47 -29.88 -17.85
N ILE A 351 -0.33 -30.54 -17.99
CA ILE A 351 0.29 -31.31 -16.89
C ILE A 351 0.87 -30.36 -15.84
N PHE A 352 1.56 -29.31 -16.28
CA PHE A 352 2.14 -28.30 -15.40
C PHE A 352 1.07 -27.63 -14.52
N ASP A 353 -0.05 -27.20 -15.11
CA ASP A 353 -1.17 -26.58 -14.37
C ASP A 353 -1.80 -27.52 -13.35
N ALA A 354 -1.92 -28.82 -13.69
CA ALA A 354 -2.47 -29.82 -12.79
C ALA A 354 -1.54 -30.06 -11.58
N LEU A 355 -0.22 -30.03 -11.79
CA LEU A 355 0.77 -30.15 -10.73
C LEU A 355 0.77 -28.93 -9.81
N GLN A 356 0.78 -27.72 -10.38
CA GLN A 356 0.74 -26.46 -9.62
C GLN A 356 -0.51 -26.34 -8.74
N LYS A 357 -1.69 -26.75 -9.26
CA LYS A 357 -2.93 -26.78 -8.48
C LYS A 357 -2.86 -27.75 -7.31
N GLY A 358 -2.23 -28.91 -7.48
CA GLY A 358 -2.07 -29.91 -6.42
C GLY A 358 -1.13 -29.44 -5.29
N GLU A 359 -0.03 -28.78 -5.63
CA GLU A 359 0.91 -28.23 -4.64
C GLU A 359 0.31 -27.06 -3.88
N THR A 360 -0.37 -26.15 -4.56
CA THR A 360 -1.06 -25.02 -3.93
C THR A 360 -2.11 -25.51 -2.92
N GLN A 361 -2.85 -26.57 -3.25
CA GLN A 361 -3.83 -27.17 -2.34
C GLN A 361 -3.20 -27.79 -1.10
N ARG A 362 -2.06 -28.49 -1.24
CA ARG A 362 -1.33 -29.07 -0.11
C ARG A 362 -0.77 -28.01 0.82
N LEU A 363 -0.15 -26.97 0.26
CA LEU A 363 0.41 -25.86 1.03
C LEU A 363 -0.67 -25.15 1.85
N ASN A 364 -1.84 -24.90 1.24
CA ASN A 364 -2.98 -24.27 1.92
C ASN A 364 -3.53 -25.16 3.05
N GLN A 365 -3.61 -26.48 2.86
CA GLN A 365 -4.04 -27.42 3.90
C GLN A 365 -3.06 -27.47 5.08
N GLU A 366 -1.76 -27.45 4.80
CA GLU A 366 -0.70 -27.45 5.83
C GLU A 366 -0.69 -26.13 6.62
N GLN A 367 -0.84 -24.99 5.95
CA GLN A 367 -0.97 -23.69 6.61
C GLN A 367 -2.22 -23.63 7.50
N GLN A 368 -3.34 -24.18 7.04
CA GLN A 368 -4.58 -24.17 7.79
C GLN A 368 -4.49 -25.06 9.04
N THR A 369 -3.91 -26.25 8.93
CA THR A 369 -3.68 -27.12 10.10
C THR A 369 -2.71 -26.50 11.10
N GLN A 370 -1.67 -25.78 10.66
CA GLN A 370 -0.80 -25.03 11.57
C GLN A 370 -1.53 -23.87 12.28
N LYS A 371 -2.39 -23.13 11.56
CA LYS A 371 -3.22 -22.06 12.16
C LYS A 371 -4.16 -22.63 13.23
N GLU A 372 -4.81 -23.76 12.95
CA GLU A 372 -5.69 -24.44 13.91
C GLU A 372 -4.93 -24.93 15.15
N GLN A 373 -3.73 -25.51 14.98
CA GLN A 373 -2.89 -25.91 16.12
C GLN A 373 -2.46 -24.72 16.99
N ARG A 374 -2.08 -23.59 16.37
CA ARG A 374 -1.73 -22.36 17.12
C ARG A 374 -2.94 -21.81 17.89
N GLN A 375 -4.11 -21.78 17.27
CA GLN A 375 -5.34 -21.34 17.93
C GLN A 375 -5.72 -22.25 19.11
N GLN A 376 -5.58 -23.57 18.97
CA GLN A 376 -5.82 -24.51 20.06
C GLN A 376 -4.82 -24.33 21.22
N GLN A 377 -3.53 -24.08 20.90
CA GLN A 377 -2.51 -23.80 21.92
C GLN A 377 -2.78 -22.47 22.65
N GLU A 378 -3.16 -21.41 21.93
CA GLU A 378 -3.52 -20.13 22.53
C GLU A 378 -4.80 -20.22 23.38
N ALA A 379 -5.81 -20.95 22.92
CA ALA A 379 -7.03 -21.21 23.69
C ALA A 379 -6.69 -21.96 24.99
N GLY A 380 -5.89 -23.02 24.90
CA GLY A 380 -5.41 -23.75 26.08
C GLY A 380 -4.58 -22.89 27.04
N ARG A 381 -3.78 -21.96 26.53
CA ARG A 381 -3.01 -21.00 27.34
C ARG A 381 -3.92 -19.99 28.03
N LYS A 382 -4.93 -19.45 27.34
CA LYS A 382 -5.92 -18.53 27.92
C LYS A 382 -6.75 -19.20 29.02
N ASP A 383 -7.13 -20.46 28.83
CA ASP A 383 -7.88 -21.22 29.84
C ASP A 383 -7.03 -21.50 31.09
N LEU A 384 -5.73 -21.79 30.92
CA LEU A 384 -4.80 -21.91 32.04
C LEU A 384 -4.63 -20.58 32.81
N GLN A 385 -4.51 -19.46 32.08
CA GLN A 385 -4.41 -18.12 32.70
C GLN A 385 -5.66 -17.75 33.50
N LYS A 386 -6.87 -18.08 32.99
CA LYS A 386 -8.12 -17.87 33.72
C LYS A 386 -8.16 -18.66 35.03
N LYS A 387 -7.80 -19.96 34.98
CA LYS A 387 -7.73 -20.82 36.18
C LYS A 387 -6.73 -20.29 37.20
N GLU A 388 -5.58 -19.80 36.75
CA GLU A 388 -4.57 -19.20 37.63
C GLU A 388 -5.07 -17.90 38.29
N ALA A 389 -5.72 -17.01 37.53
CA ALA A 389 -6.30 -15.77 38.05
C ALA A 389 -7.41 -16.04 39.10
N GLU A 390 -8.24 -17.06 38.89
CA GLU A 390 -9.25 -17.49 39.86
C GLU A 390 -8.61 -17.95 41.17
N ILE A 391 -7.55 -18.75 41.08
CA ILE A 391 -6.80 -19.24 42.26
C ILE A 391 -6.14 -18.09 43.01
N LEU A 392 -5.52 -17.14 42.29
CA LEU A 392 -4.91 -15.95 42.90
C LEU A 392 -5.94 -15.09 43.61
N THR A 393 -7.12 -14.93 43.00
CA THR A 393 -8.23 -14.19 43.60
C THR A 393 -8.72 -14.87 44.89
N LYS A 394 -8.90 -16.19 44.88
CA LYS A 394 -9.26 -16.96 46.08
C LYS A 394 -8.21 -16.82 47.20
N ARG A 395 -6.93 -16.94 46.86
CA ARG A 395 -5.82 -16.77 47.83
C ARG A 395 -5.74 -15.37 48.40
N TYR A 396 -6.00 -14.35 47.59
CA TYR A 396 -6.03 -12.97 48.06
C TYR A 396 -7.15 -12.76 49.08
N ILE A 397 -8.36 -13.27 48.81
CA ILE A 397 -9.49 -13.19 49.76
C ILE A 397 -9.13 -13.92 51.06
N GLU A 398 -8.54 -15.11 50.98
CA GLU A 398 -8.13 -15.88 52.16
C GLU A 398 -7.09 -15.15 53.03
N LYS A 399 -6.10 -14.51 52.39
CA LYS A 399 -5.03 -13.78 53.09
C LYS A 399 -5.45 -12.42 53.62
N THR A 400 -6.27 -11.68 52.88
CA THR A 400 -6.60 -10.28 53.21
C THR A 400 -7.97 -10.12 53.87
N GLY A 401 -8.85 -11.12 53.76
CA GLY A 401 -10.21 -11.06 54.28
C GLY A 401 -11.09 -10.01 53.59
N LYS A 402 -10.68 -9.49 52.43
CA LYS A 402 -11.40 -8.48 51.64
C LYS A 402 -11.56 -8.97 50.21
N VAL A 403 -12.71 -8.69 49.61
CA VAL A 403 -12.93 -8.93 48.18
C VAL A 403 -12.24 -7.81 47.40
N PRO A 404 -11.39 -8.11 46.41
CA PRO A 404 -10.75 -7.06 45.60
C PRO A 404 -11.81 -6.27 44.82
N ASP A 405 -11.65 -4.94 44.75
CA ASP A 405 -12.57 -4.05 44.02
C ASP A 405 -12.57 -4.29 42.50
N GLN A 406 -11.49 -4.91 42.00
CA GLN A 406 -11.40 -5.41 40.62
C GLN A 406 -11.84 -6.88 40.58
N LYS A 407 -12.66 -7.23 39.58
CA LYS A 407 -13.35 -8.52 39.43
C LYS A 407 -12.42 -9.76 39.41
N TRP A 408 -11.11 -9.58 39.18
CA TRP A 408 -10.07 -10.61 39.13
C TRP A 408 -8.67 -10.00 39.29
N ILE A 409 -7.74 -10.76 39.87
CA ILE A 409 -6.33 -10.37 40.02
C ILE A 409 -5.52 -11.05 38.91
N SER A 410 -4.85 -10.26 38.06
CA SER A 410 -4.03 -10.78 36.97
C SER A 410 -2.69 -11.33 37.47
N PRO A 411 -2.23 -12.49 36.96
CA PRO A 411 -0.88 -12.98 37.25
C PRO A 411 0.15 -11.98 36.70
N VAL A 412 0.99 -11.45 37.59
CA VAL A 412 2.15 -10.63 37.19
C VAL A 412 3.17 -11.59 36.58
N ALA A 413 3.65 -11.30 35.37
CA ALA A 413 4.69 -12.10 34.72
C ALA A 413 5.87 -12.27 35.71
N PRO A 414 6.39 -13.49 35.90
CA PRO A 414 7.44 -13.72 36.89
C PRO A 414 8.64 -12.83 36.55
N SER A 415 8.99 -11.91 37.45
CA SER A 415 10.25 -11.20 37.37
C SER A 415 11.37 -12.24 37.41
N LEU A 416 12.29 -12.19 36.46
CA LEU A 416 13.42 -13.10 36.23
C LEU A 416 14.27 -13.35 37.49
N SER A 417 13.79 -14.17 38.42
CA SER A 417 14.52 -14.52 39.64
C SER A 417 13.96 -15.83 40.21
N ARG A 418 14.81 -16.86 40.11
CA ARG A 418 14.69 -18.21 40.68
C ARG A 418 13.78 -19.20 39.94
N THR A 419 14.40 -19.83 38.95
CA THR A 419 14.15 -21.22 38.56
C THR A 419 14.34 -22.17 39.75
N THR A 420 13.25 -22.76 40.24
CA THR A 420 13.30 -24.16 40.69
C THR A 420 12.73 -24.99 39.55
N LEU A 421 13.58 -25.83 38.98
CA LEU A 421 13.29 -26.74 37.88
C LEU A 421 12.14 -27.71 38.21
N ASN A 422 11.38 -28.01 37.15
CA ASN A 422 10.53 -29.19 36.94
C ASN A 422 9.24 -29.32 37.77
N LYS A 423 8.35 -28.33 37.68
CA LYS A 423 6.90 -28.61 37.79
C LYS A 423 6.20 -27.97 36.60
N THR A 424 5.34 -28.74 35.92
CA THR A 424 4.54 -28.19 34.83
C THR A 424 3.58 -27.14 35.41
N SER A 425 3.29 -26.06 34.68
CA SER A 425 2.42 -24.98 35.16
C SER A 425 1.07 -25.51 35.68
N ARG A 426 0.58 -26.62 35.12
CA ARG A 426 -0.64 -27.33 35.57
C ARG A 426 -0.52 -27.93 36.97
N GLU A 427 0.58 -28.60 37.30
CA GLU A 427 0.79 -29.21 38.62
C GLU A 427 0.92 -28.14 39.73
N THR A 428 1.53 -26.99 39.42
CA THR A 428 1.57 -25.86 40.36
C THR A 428 0.19 -25.26 40.63
N ILE A 429 -0.69 -25.22 39.63
CA ILE A 429 -2.07 -24.75 39.76
C ILE A 429 -2.88 -25.71 40.63
N GLU A 430 -2.75 -27.02 40.44
CA GLU A 430 -3.46 -28.02 41.25
C GLU A 430 -2.99 -28.06 42.70
N GLN A 431 -1.67 -28.01 42.94
CA GLN A 431 -1.10 -27.89 44.29
C GLN A 431 -1.52 -26.57 44.96
N ALA A 432 -1.76 -25.52 44.19
CA ALA A 432 -2.23 -24.26 44.73
C ALA A 432 -3.70 -24.29 45.13
N GLN A 433 -4.54 -25.05 44.42
CA GLN A 433 -5.97 -25.23 44.74
C GLN A 433 -6.19 -26.04 46.01
N THR A 434 -5.41 -27.10 46.25
CA THR A 434 -5.56 -27.96 47.43
C THR A 434 -5.23 -27.26 48.75
N GLN A 435 -4.48 -26.16 48.70
CA GLN A 435 -4.09 -25.37 49.87
C GLN A 435 -5.09 -24.28 50.26
N ILE A 436 -6.15 -24.05 49.47
CA ILE A 436 -7.15 -23.00 49.73
C ILE A 436 -8.24 -23.54 50.65
N GLN A 437 -8.49 -22.87 51.79
CA GLN A 437 -9.63 -23.20 52.64
C GLN A 437 -10.93 -22.57 52.10
N ASP A 438 -11.60 -23.26 51.16
CA ASP A 438 -12.81 -22.76 50.46
C ASP A 438 -13.93 -22.28 51.41
N GLN A 439 -14.08 -22.90 52.59
CA GLN A 439 -15.09 -22.50 53.58
C GLN A 439 -14.88 -21.08 54.13
N LYS A 440 -13.62 -20.66 54.31
CA LYS A 440 -13.26 -19.34 54.83
C LYS A 440 -13.53 -18.25 53.78
N VAL A 441 -13.21 -18.53 52.51
CA VAL A 441 -13.46 -17.63 51.37
C VAL A 441 -14.97 -17.39 51.18
N GLN A 442 -15.78 -18.43 51.25
CA GLN A 442 -17.24 -18.29 51.13
C GLN A 442 -17.87 -17.50 52.28
N ALA A 443 -17.35 -17.64 53.50
CA ALA A 443 -17.81 -16.85 54.66
C ALA A 443 -17.51 -15.35 54.49
N THR A 444 -16.34 -15.00 53.93
CA THR A 444 -15.96 -13.61 53.65
C THR A 444 -16.81 -12.97 52.56
N ILE A 445 -17.08 -13.69 51.46
CA ILE A 445 -17.95 -13.22 50.37
C ILE A 445 -19.38 -12.95 50.89
N LYS A 446 -19.93 -13.85 51.71
CA LYS A 446 -21.25 -13.66 52.33
C LYS A 446 -21.29 -12.48 53.30
N LYS A 447 -20.22 -12.26 54.07
CA LYS A 447 -20.11 -11.13 55.00
C LYS A 447 -20.04 -9.79 54.28
N ASP A 448 -19.34 -9.74 53.14
CA ASP A 448 -19.20 -8.52 52.33
C ASP A 448 -20.53 -8.14 51.64
N LEU A 449 -21.25 -9.14 51.11
CA LEU A 449 -22.59 -8.99 50.54
C LEU A 449 -23.62 -8.50 51.58
N ALA A 450 -23.48 -8.88 52.85
CA ALA A 450 -24.36 -8.43 53.94
C ALA A 450 -24.04 -7.01 54.45
N SER A 451 -22.86 -6.45 54.14
CA SER A 451 -22.40 -5.14 54.62
C SER A 451 -22.73 -3.96 53.70
N LYS A 452 -23.24 -4.23 52.48
CA LYS A 452 -23.85 -3.22 51.60
C LYS A 452 -25.32 -3.00 51.96
N SER A 453 -25.58 -2.57 53.19
CA SER A 453 -26.85 -1.91 53.54
C SER A 453 -26.68 -0.39 53.45
N ILE A 454 -27.76 0.24 52.97
CA ILE A 454 -27.83 1.62 52.48
C ILE A 454 -27.44 2.62 53.59
N PRO A 455 -26.49 3.55 53.38
CA PRO A 455 -26.30 4.66 54.31
C PRO A 455 -27.41 5.70 54.15
N ASN A 456 -27.95 6.06 55.30
CA ASN A 456 -28.98 7.06 55.54
C ASN A 456 -28.53 8.47 55.09
N LEU A 457 -29.39 9.16 54.36
CA LEU A 457 -29.15 10.49 53.81
C LEU A 457 -29.36 11.55 54.90
N SER A 458 -28.28 12.04 55.52
CA SER A 458 -28.31 13.23 56.37
C SER A 458 -27.45 14.33 55.75
N GLN A 459 -28.01 15.53 55.82
CA GLN A 459 -27.68 16.73 55.07
C GLN A 459 -26.21 17.16 55.25
N VAL A 460 -25.49 17.31 54.14
CA VAL A 460 -24.19 17.99 54.07
C VAL A 460 -24.31 19.18 53.11
N PRO A 461 -23.74 20.35 53.41
CA PRO A 461 -23.90 21.56 52.61
C PRO A 461 -23.28 21.39 51.23
N VAL A 462 -24.03 21.77 50.20
CA VAL A 462 -23.66 21.68 48.78
C VAL A 462 -22.52 22.65 48.48
N VAL A 463 -21.28 22.15 48.50
CA VAL A 463 -20.18 22.73 47.72
C VAL A 463 -20.27 22.10 46.32
N LYS A 464 -20.60 22.92 45.31
CA LYS A 464 -20.74 22.47 43.92
C LYS A 464 -19.45 21.75 43.48
N PRO A 465 -19.50 20.46 43.11
CA PRO A 465 -18.34 19.78 42.54
C PRO A 465 -17.98 20.47 41.22
N LYS A 466 -16.70 20.75 40.99
CA LYS A 466 -16.24 21.18 39.67
C LYS A 466 -16.48 20.01 38.72
N LEU A 467 -17.30 20.24 37.70
CA LEU A 467 -17.48 19.31 36.58
C LEU A 467 -16.12 19.10 35.93
N GLN A 468 -15.54 17.92 36.11
CA GLN A 468 -14.39 17.47 35.35
C GLN A 468 -14.94 16.84 34.07
N ASP A 469 -14.62 17.40 32.92
CA ASP A 469 -15.04 16.85 31.63
C ASP A 469 -14.56 15.40 31.51
N VAL A 470 -15.53 14.49 31.32
CA VAL A 470 -15.26 13.09 31.02
C VAL A 470 -14.86 13.01 29.56
N LEU A 471 -13.56 12.79 29.31
CA LEU A 471 -13.07 12.53 27.96
C LEU A 471 -13.82 11.30 27.38
N PRO A 472 -14.40 11.40 26.19
CA PRO A 472 -15.12 10.28 25.58
C PRO A 472 -14.20 9.06 25.43
N PRO A 473 -14.71 7.83 25.63
CA PRO A 473 -13.91 6.62 25.51
C PRO A 473 -13.32 6.52 24.09
N PRO A 474 -12.08 6.03 23.94
CA PRO A 474 -11.43 5.90 22.64
C PRO A 474 -12.27 4.98 21.74
N LYS A 475 -12.59 5.47 20.54
CA LYS A 475 -13.31 4.68 19.54
C LYS A 475 -12.44 3.48 19.13
N LEU A 476 -13.05 2.31 18.98
CA LEU A 476 -12.35 1.15 18.45
C LEU A 476 -12.13 1.40 16.95
N ILE A 477 -10.88 1.62 16.55
CA ILE A 477 -10.48 1.90 15.17
C ILE A 477 -9.88 0.61 14.59
N GLY A 478 -10.26 0.24 13.36
CA GLY A 478 -9.77 -0.98 12.72
C GLY A 478 -8.31 -0.86 12.25
N PRO A 479 -7.61 -1.97 11.91
CA PRO A 479 -6.19 -1.95 11.56
C PRO A 479 -5.82 -1.03 10.39
N ILE A 480 -6.65 -1.00 9.34
CA ILE A 480 -6.46 -0.12 8.17
C ILE A 480 -6.68 1.35 8.56
N GLU A 481 -7.67 1.61 9.39
CA GLU A 481 -8.02 2.96 9.82
C GLU A 481 -6.98 3.51 10.82
N GLU A 482 -6.38 2.64 11.63
CA GLU A 482 -5.25 2.97 12.52
C GLU A 482 -4.00 3.35 11.70
N LEU A 483 -3.73 2.64 10.60
CA LEU A 483 -2.65 3.02 9.68
C LEU A 483 -2.93 4.36 9.00
N ARG A 484 -4.20 4.65 8.67
CA ARG A 484 -4.64 5.91 8.06
C ARG A 484 -4.51 7.10 9.00
N GLU A 485 -4.86 6.94 10.27
CA GLU A 485 -4.81 8.01 11.27
C GLU A 485 -3.46 8.07 12.02
N MET A 486 -2.46 7.32 11.58
CA MET A 486 -1.15 7.24 12.24
C MET A 486 -0.47 8.61 12.30
N ARG A 487 -0.19 9.08 13.52
CA ARG A 487 0.60 10.30 13.81
C ARG A 487 1.93 9.93 14.44
N LEU A 488 2.85 10.90 14.50
CA LEU A 488 4.14 10.73 15.16
C LEU A 488 4.03 10.28 16.63
N ILE A 489 3.03 10.78 17.35
CA ILE A 489 2.77 10.39 18.75
C ILE A 489 2.37 8.92 18.82
N ASP A 490 1.53 8.47 17.89
CA ASP A 490 1.03 7.09 17.85
C ASP A 490 2.16 6.13 17.45
N PHE A 491 3.04 6.54 16.53
CA PHE A 491 4.27 5.83 16.20
C PHE A 491 5.21 5.66 17.41
N ARG A 492 5.44 6.72 18.21
CA ARG A 492 6.23 6.66 19.45
C ARG A 492 5.56 5.85 20.56
N ARG A 493 4.24 5.63 20.49
CA ARG A 493 3.52 4.74 21.42
C ARG A 493 3.66 3.26 21.07
N LEU A 494 3.92 2.92 19.80
CA LEU A 494 4.13 1.52 19.39
C LEU A 494 5.35 0.90 20.06
N SER A 495 6.43 1.67 20.21
CA SER A 495 7.62 1.28 20.95
C SER A 495 8.45 2.51 21.32
N LYS A 496 9.20 2.41 22.42
CA LYS A 496 10.20 3.41 22.80
C LYS A 496 11.39 3.46 21.83
N ASP A 497 11.70 2.32 21.20
CA ASP A 497 12.70 2.23 20.13
C ASP A 497 12.03 2.37 18.75
N PRO A 498 12.40 3.39 17.95
CA PRO A 498 11.89 3.59 16.59
C PRO A 498 12.05 2.37 15.68
N SER A 499 13.10 1.56 15.86
CA SER A 499 13.37 0.39 15.03
C SER A 499 12.28 -0.66 15.23
N VAL A 500 11.95 -0.96 16.49
CA VAL A 500 10.88 -1.88 16.87
C VAL A 500 9.50 -1.33 16.47
N ALA A 501 9.30 -0.02 16.55
CA ALA A 501 8.05 0.61 16.09
C ALA A 501 7.82 0.39 14.58
N ILE A 502 8.87 0.50 13.75
CA ILE A 502 8.80 0.21 12.32
C ILE A 502 8.55 -1.27 12.05
N THR A 503 9.20 -2.18 12.77
CA THR A 503 8.93 -3.61 12.62
C THR A 503 7.46 -3.92 12.91
N LYS A 504 6.90 -3.39 14.01
CA LYS A 504 5.47 -3.57 14.33
C LYS A 504 4.54 -2.99 13.26
N LEU A 505 4.93 -1.89 12.64
CA LEU A 505 4.17 -1.26 11.56
C LEU A 505 4.21 -2.11 10.29
N HIS A 506 5.38 -2.67 9.97
CA HIS A 506 5.58 -3.62 8.86
C HIS A 506 4.78 -4.91 9.09
N ASP A 507 4.91 -5.52 10.27
CA ASP A 507 4.19 -6.74 10.67
C ASP A 507 2.68 -6.55 10.58
N LYS A 508 2.17 -5.35 10.88
CA LYS A 508 0.74 -5.03 10.75
C LYS A 508 0.28 -5.03 9.29
N ILE A 509 1.12 -4.56 8.37
CA ILE A 509 0.82 -4.59 6.93
C ILE A 509 0.89 -6.03 6.40
N ASP A 510 1.89 -6.80 6.85
CA ASP A 510 2.02 -8.21 6.47
C ASP A 510 0.87 -9.08 7.02
N LEU A 511 0.40 -8.81 8.24
CA LEU A 511 -0.77 -9.50 8.78
C LEU A 511 -2.04 -9.21 7.96
N LEU A 512 -2.14 -8.00 7.38
CA LEU A 512 -3.22 -7.67 6.46
C LEU A 512 -3.03 -8.33 5.09
N GLU A 513 -1.80 -8.65 4.68
CA GLU A 513 -1.54 -9.49 3.50
C GLU A 513 -2.03 -10.92 3.69
N ASP A 514 -1.85 -11.49 4.89
CA ASP A 514 -2.35 -12.83 5.24
C ASP A 514 -3.88 -12.93 5.16
N GLU A 515 -4.59 -11.82 5.36
CA GLU A 515 -6.05 -11.73 5.16
C GLU A 515 -6.43 -11.56 3.68
N GLY A 516 -5.48 -11.14 2.84
CA GLY A 516 -5.63 -11.06 1.39
C GLY A 516 -4.79 -9.95 0.76
N TYR A 517 -4.34 -10.17 -0.47
CA TYR A 517 -3.50 -9.19 -1.18
C TYR A 517 -4.17 -7.82 -1.36
N VAL A 518 -5.49 -7.77 -1.54
CA VAL A 518 -6.26 -6.51 -1.61
C VAL A 518 -6.17 -5.73 -0.29
N LYS A 519 -6.17 -6.42 0.86
CA LYS A 519 -6.04 -5.81 2.18
C LYS A 519 -4.64 -5.22 2.38
N LYS A 520 -3.59 -5.84 1.87
CA LYS A 520 -2.23 -5.26 1.82
C LYS A 520 -2.21 -3.94 1.05
N ILE A 521 -2.83 -3.91 -0.15
CA ILE A 521 -2.90 -2.68 -0.94
C ILE A 521 -3.65 -1.58 -0.18
N GLN A 522 -4.79 -1.91 0.45
CA GLN A 522 -5.55 -0.97 1.28
C GLN A 522 -4.74 -0.48 2.48
N ALA A 523 -3.96 -1.36 3.12
CA ALA A 523 -3.07 -1.02 4.23
C ALA A 523 -1.97 -0.04 3.82
N ILE A 524 -1.36 -0.26 2.65
CA ILE A 524 -0.31 0.62 2.10
C ILE A 524 -0.91 1.97 1.69
N GLN A 525 -2.09 1.98 1.07
CA GLN A 525 -2.81 3.23 0.75
C GLN A 525 -3.21 4.00 2.02
N ALA A 526 -3.67 3.30 3.06
CA ALA A 526 -3.96 3.89 4.36
C ALA A 526 -2.70 4.50 4.99
N TRP A 527 -1.59 3.76 5.03
CA TRP A 527 -0.31 4.27 5.52
C TRP A 527 0.15 5.52 4.75
N ARG A 528 0.05 5.52 3.41
CA ARG A 528 0.42 6.67 2.56
C ARG A 528 -0.48 7.90 2.76
N SER A 529 -1.70 7.71 3.25
CA SER A 529 -2.60 8.82 3.56
C SER A 529 -2.42 9.38 4.97
N SER A 530 -1.61 8.73 5.81
CA SER A 530 -1.33 9.13 7.20
C SER A 530 -0.62 10.46 7.35
N ALA A 531 -0.87 11.13 8.47
CA ALA A 531 -0.20 12.38 8.80
C ALA A 531 1.33 12.19 8.89
N LEU A 532 1.77 11.08 9.50
CA LEU A 532 3.19 10.74 9.61
C LEU A 532 3.87 10.56 8.24
N TYR A 533 3.18 9.95 7.26
CA TYR A 533 3.73 9.81 5.91
C TYR A 533 3.81 11.16 5.18
N ARG A 534 2.84 12.06 5.38
CA ARG A 534 2.88 13.42 4.81
C ARG A 534 4.08 14.21 5.34
N ASP A 535 4.34 14.12 6.65
CA ASP A 535 5.51 14.74 7.28
C ASP A 535 6.82 14.20 6.67
N TYR A 536 6.89 12.88 6.45
CA TYR A 536 8.01 12.25 5.77
C TYR A 536 8.21 12.78 4.34
N ILE A 537 7.15 12.92 3.54
CA ILE A 537 7.25 13.46 2.17
C ILE A 537 7.70 14.92 2.18
N LEU A 538 7.20 15.72 3.12
CA LEU A 538 7.56 17.12 3.22
C LEU A 538 9.06 17.28 3.55
N ILE A 539 9.56 16.54 4.54
CA ILE A 539 10.99 16.54 4.87
C ILE A 539 11.83 15.98 3.70
N SER A 540 11.33 14.95 3.01
CA SER A 540 12.02 14.38 1.84
C SER A 540 12.13 15.38 0.68
N ARG A 541 11.12 16.22 0.44
CA ARG A 541 11.16 17.28 -0.58
C ARG A 541 12.19 18.35 -0.23
N ALA A 542 12.18 18.83 1.01
CA ALA A 542 13.16 19.81 1.46
C ALA A 542 14.61 19.27 1.37
N LEU A 543 14.81 17.97 1.53
CA LEU A 543 16.11 17.32 1.33
C LEU A 543 16.53 17.29 -0.15
N LEU A 544 15.58 17.08 -1.07
CA LEU A 544 15.83 17.14 -2.52
C LEU A 544 16.17 18.56 -2.99
N ASP A 545 15.62 19.58 -2.33
CA ASP A 545 15.93 21.00 -2.57
C ASP A 545 17.31 21.42 -2.04
N GLY A 546 18.11 20.48 -1.53
CA GLY A 546 19.51 20.68 -1.13
C GLY A 546 19.71 21.19 0.29
N LYS A 547 18.64 21.31 1.10
CA LYS A 547 18.77 21.66 2.53
C LYS A 547 19.29 20.46 3.34
N ALA A 548 20.13 20.70 4.35
CA ALA A 548 20.63 19.64 5.22
C ALA A 548 19.52 19.14 6.17
N LEU A 549 19.43 17.81 6.37
CA LEU A 549 18.38 17.18 7.18
C LEU A 549 18.26 17.75 8.60
N LYS A 550 19.38 18.12 9.23
CA LYS A 550 19.38 18.69 10.59
C LYS A 550 18.72 20.07 10.64
N ASP A 551 18.94 20.88 9.61
CA ASP A 551 18.40 22.24 9.53
C ASP A 551 16.89 22.19 9.25
N ILE A 552 16.45 21.29 8.36
CA ILE A 552 15.03 21.05 8.06
C ILE A 552 14.28 20.59 9.33
N LEU A 553 14.86 19.64 10.08
CA LEU A 553 14.23 19.14 11.30
C LEU A 553 14.18 20.21 12.39
N GLN A 554 15.18 21.08 12.50
CA GLN A 554 15.15 22.21 13.44
C GLN A 554 14.10 23.25 13.04
N GLU A 555 14.02 23.63 11.76
CA GLU A 555 13.02 24.56 11.19
C GLU A 555 11.59 24.02 11.44
N HIS A 556 11.34 22.76 11.09
CA HIS A 556 10.04 22.11 11.34
C HIS A 556 9.70 21.96 12.82
N SER A 557 10.69 21.74 13.69
CA SER A 557 10.46 21.66 15.13
C SER A 557 10.03 23.01 15.71
N GLN A 558 10.52 24.11 15.15
CA GLN A 558 10.19 25.46 15.60
C GLN A 558 8.78 25.88 15.16
N GLU A 559 8.34 25.46 13.98
CA GLU A 559 7.02 25.80 13.45
C GLU A 559 5.88 24.94 14.02
N MET A 560 6.10 23.63 14.22
CA MET A 560 5.02 22.67 14.57
C MET A 560 5.16 22.06 15.97
N GLY A 561 6.19 22.42 16.75
CA GLY A 561 6.40 22.02 18.14
C GLY A 561 6.87 20.57 18.37
N GLN A 562 6.48 19.61 17.53
CA GLN A 562 7.02 18.24 17.51
C GLN A 562 7.35 17.80 16.09
N THR A 563 8.62 17.47 15.85
CA THR A 563 9.11 16.90 14.60
C THR A 563 9.65 15.48 14.81
N MET A 564 9.84 14.75 13.71
CA MET A 564 10.50 13.44 13.75
C MET A 564 12.01 13.60 13.97
N THR A 565 12.63 12.63 14.61
CA THR A 565 14.08 12.56 14.75
C THR A 565 14.74 12.04 13.47
N GLU A 566 16.04 12.27 13.31
CA GLU A 566 16.80 11.74 12.17
C GLU A 566 16.71 10.21 12.07
N GLN A 567 16.73 9.51 13.21
CA GLN A 567 16.59 8.06 13.26
C GLN A 567 15.20 7.62 12.80
N GLU A 568 14.14 8.26 13.29
CA GLU A 568 12.76 7.99 12.86
C GLU A 568 12.60 8.22 11.36
N PHE A 569 13.15 9.31 10.81
CA PHE A 569 13.10 9.60 9.37
C PHE A 569 13.76 8.49 8.54
N ARG A 570 14.99 8.08 8.89
CA ARG A 570 15.73 7.04 8.15
C ARG A 570 15.02 5.69 8.18
N LEU A 571 14.39 5.34 9.31
CA LEU A 571 13.68 4.07 9.43
C LEU A 571 12.34 4.10 8.67
N ILE A 572 11.62 5.22 8.70
CA ILE A 572 10.42 5.43 7.87
C ILE A 572 10.77 5.38 6.38
N MET A 573 11.91 5.97 5.98
CA MET A 573 12.43 5.86 4.61
C MET A 573 12.68 4.39 4.22
N SER A 574 13.29 3.61 5.12
CA SER A 574 13.55 2.18 4.90
C SER A 574 12.25 1.39 4.72
N LEU A 575 11.25 1.63 5.59
CA LEU A 575 9.92 1.02 5.46
C LEU A 575 9.28 1.39 4.11
N ASN A 576 9.30 2.67 3.74
CA ASN A 576 8.72 3.11 2.49
C ASN A 576 9.43 2.52 1.26
N LYS A 577 10.70 2.11 1.38
CA LYS A 577 11.42 1.38 0.34
C LYS A 577 10.95 -0.08 0.25
N SER A 578 10.67 -0.76 1.36
CA SER A 578 10.15 -2.14 1.34
C SER A 578 8.70 -2.22 0.86
N LEU A 579 7.92 -1.15 1.04
CA LEU A 579 6.53 -1.03 0.59
C LEU A 579 6.36 -0.53 -0.86
N ARG A 580 7.44 -0.46 -1.66
CA ARG A 580 7.35 -0.20 -3.11
C ARG A 580 7.03 -1.50 -3.83
N PHE A 581 5.91 -1.52 -4.53
CA PHE A 581 5.55 -2.56 -5.50
C PHE A 581 6.30 -2.36 -6.80
#